data_AF-A0A0C3QNM4-F1
#
_entry.id   AF-A0A0C3QNM4-F1
#
_cell.length_a   1.000
_cell.length_b   1.000
_cell.length_c   1.000
_cell.angle_alpha   90.00
_cell.angle_beta   90.00
_cell.angle_gamma   90.00
#
_symmetry.space_group_name_H-M   'P 1'
#
loop_
_entity.id
_entity.type
_entity.pdbx_description
1 polymer ?
#
loop_
_entity_poly.entity_id
_entity_poly.type
_entity_poly.pdbx_seq_one_letter_code
_entity_poly.pdbx_strand_id
1 'polypeptide(L)'
;SDLIEKDADVSRSTVQKAVVVLASKPLFGLIRDRLCVVTNALFNQRDFRDTHILIDFATMLEGSIKTQLTESGIYMGTSVTLLIHKFRQRTLVLLKLLMIQRKIMFFGHPVERLCTYQYSLVSLIPNLLLALEDTASPNLDRRSKDTSKPTELRTSDRNSLMRYLGLPLNDSFFQPYLPLQQVDMLKTQSCPPSFLGTTNSIVTQQRDSLPDVLINIETNTFEFKDPKVERLVTLTPADRKWMDDIVRDVNDGWNDSDPSRPLTMEFKGSDDYLRAKFEDYVCSALASVKYADYLIATGKTDLGAVGTNENCVENFGEAWMAAFRQTNAYTVWNQQTDPALFDICEPRHPCESKPTVISDIGLRLAEGLHELKVAETVAPAREAISNAISVGSTGLFRAFEGVRSEVAA
;
A
#
# COMPACT_ATOMS: atom_id res chain seq x y z
N SER A 1 21.48 33.18 5.99
CA SER A 1 22.61 33.77 5.26
C SER A 1 22.09 34.87 4.36
N ASP A 2 22.75 36.03 4.35
CA ASP A 2 22.34 37.14 3.49
C ASP A 2 22.76 36.91 2.04
N LEU A 3 21.95 37.41 1.10
CA LEU A 3 22.26 37.38 -0.32
C LEU A 3 23.41 38.34 -0.62
N ILE A 4 24.33 37.92 -1.50
CA ILE A 4 25.42 38.76 -1.96
C ILE A 4 24.85 39.87 -2.84
N GLU A 5 23.86 39.54 -3.66
CA GLU A 5 23.18 40.46 -4.57
C GLU A 5 21.68 40.32 -4.41
N LYS A 6 21.00 41.46 -4.20
CA LYS A 6 19.56 41.53 -4.01
C LYS A 6 18.93 42.08 -5.28
N ASP A 7 18.08 41.27 -5.91
CA ASP A 7 17.26 41.75 -7.02
C ASP A 7 16.28 42.83 -6.54
N ALA A 8 15.92 43.75 -7.44
CA ALA A 8 15.08 44.91 -7.12
C ALA A 8 13.66 44.56 -6.63
N ASP A 9 13.21 43.34 -6.90
CA ASP A 9 11.93 42.76 -6.48
C ASP A 9 11.99 42.13 -5.07
N VAL A 10 13.18 41.99 -4.47
CA VAL A 10 13.38 41.49 -3.11
C VAL A 10 13.04 42.59 -2.09
N SER A 11 11.74 42.78 -1.86
CA SER A 11 11.18 43.75 -0.91
C SER A 11 10.97 43.20 0.51
N ARG A 12 11.16 41.88 0.70
CA ARG A 12 10.91 41.18 1.97
C ARG A 12 12.21 40.87 2.72
N SER A 13 12.12 40.76 4.05
CA SER A 13 13.24 40.41 4.93
C SER A 13 13.77 38.98 4.72
N THR A 14 12.96 38.09 4.15
CA THR A 14 13.33 36.69 3.85
C THR A 14 12.89 36.31 2.44
N VAL A 15 13.79 35.68 1.68
CA VAL A 15 13.50 35.11 0.35
C VAL A 15 13.41 33.60 0.48
N GLN A 16 12.29 33.02 0.03
CA GLN A 16 12.10 31.57 -0.09
C GLN A 16 12.14 31.21 -1.57
N LYS A 17 13.06 30.32 -1.96
CA LYS A 17 13.15 29.77 -3.31
C LYS A 17 13.03 28.24 -3.25
N ALA A 18 12.68 27.63 -4.38
CA ALA A 18 12.64 26.19 -4.52
C ALA A 18 13.13 25.81 -5.92
N VAL A 19 13.82 24.67 -6.03
CA VAL A 19 14.21 24.07 -7.31
C VAL A 19 13.28 22.90 -7.57
N VAL A 20 12.62 22.88 -8.72
CA VAL A 20 11.63 21.86 -9.10
C VAL A 20 12.06 21.20 -10.39
N VAL A 21 12.06 19.87 -10.40
CA VAL A 21 12.30 19.06 -11.60
C VAL A 21 10.95 18.50 -12.05
N LEU A 22 10.60 18.73 -13.31
CA LEU A 22 9.43 18.14 -13.96
C LEU A 22 9.89 16.96 -14.81
N ALA A 23 9.35 15.77 -14.53
CA ALA A 23 9.67 14.55 -15.25
C ALA A 23 8.40 13.83 -15.67
N SER A 24 8.41 13.23 -16.86
CA SER A 24 7.28 12.44 -17.39
C SER A 24 7.13 11.08 -16.72
N LYS A 25 8.15 10.62 -15.99
CA LYS A 25 8.18 9.33 -15.29
C LYS A 25 8.54 9.52 -13.80
N PRO A 26 8.02 8.69 -12.89
CA PRO A 26 8.21 8.83 -11.44
C PRO A 26 9.60 8.36 -10.97
N LEU A 27 10.67 9.05 -11.39
CA LEU A 27 12.07 8.68 -11.13
C LEU A 27 12.62 9.32 -9.84
N PHE A 28 11.95 9.11 -8.71
CA PHE A 28 12.23 9.86 -7.47
C PHE A 28 13.63 9.61 -6.92
N GLY A 29 14.05 8.35 -6.79
CA GLY A 29 15.33 8.00 -6.19
C GLY A 29 16.52 8.58 -6.96
N LEU A 30 16.47 8.53 -8.30
CA LEU A 30 17.54 9.04 -9.16
C LEU A 30 17.67 10.57 -9.10
N ILE A 31 16.54 11.28 -8.98
CA ILE A 31 16.50 12.74 -9.00
C ILE A 31 16.86 13.30 -7.62
N ARG A 32 16.34 12.71 -6.53
CA ARG A 32 16.39 13.26 -5.17
C ARG A 32 17.80 13.64 -4.71
N ASP A 33 18.73 12.68 -4.76
CA ASP A 33 20.06 12.88 -4.15
C ASP A 33 20.85 13.95 -4.91
N ARG A 34 20.72 13.96 -6.24
CA ARG A 34 21.38 14.95 -7.11
C ARG A 34 20.76 16.34 -6.97
N LEU A 35 19.43 16.40 -6.93
CA LEU A 35 18.70 17.65 -6.72
C LEU A 35 19.08 18.26 -5.36
N CYS A 36 19.24 17.45 -4.31
CA CYS A 36 19.69 17.93 -3.00
C CYS A 36 21.07 18.60 -3.07
N VAL A 37 22.05 17.95 -3.70
CA VAL A 37 23.42 18.51 -3.84
C VAL A 37 23.41 19.81 -4.64
N VAL A 38 22.72 19.84 -5.78
CA VAL A 38 22.65 21.00 -6.66
C VAL A 38 21.89 22.16 -6.01
N THR A 39 20.81 21.86 -5.30
CA THR A 39 20.07 22.87 -4.54
C THR A 39 20.97 23.47 -3.46
N ASN A 40 21.69 22.65 -2.69
CA ASN A 40 22.64 23.17 -1.70
C ASN A 40 23.74 24.03 -2.33
N ALA A 41 24.28 23.62 -3.48
CA ALA A 41 25.26 24.41 -4.22
C ALA A 41 24.69 25.77 -4.66
N LEU A 42 23.50 25.79 -5.26
CA LEU A 42 22.81 27.01 -5.70
C LEU A 42 22.55 27.96 -4.52
N PHE A 43 22.04 27.47 -3.39
CA PHE A 43 21.79 28.31 -2.22
C PHE A 43 23.08 28.80 -1.55
N ASN A 44 24.18 28.04 -1.65
CA ASN A 44 25.49 28.45 -1.18
C ASN A 44 26.15 29.54 -2.04
N GLN A 45 25.79 29.65 -3.33
CA GLN A 45 26.25 30.75 -4.17
C GLN A 45 25.79 32.12 -3.65
N ARG A 46 24.60 32.19 -3.03
CA ARG A 46 23.98 33.42 -2.51
C ARG A 46 23.76 34.52 -3.57
N ASP A 47 23.94 34.20 -4.85
CA ASP A 47 23.50 34.96 -6.01
C ASP A 47 22.62 34.03 -6.86
N PHE A 48 21.35 34.37 -7.03
CA PHE A 48 20.39 33.54 -7.76
C PHE A 48 20.21 33.94 -9.23
N ARG A 49 20.94 34.96 -9.70
CA ARG A 49 20.96 35.33 -11.13
C ARG A 49 21.84 34.36 -11.91
N ASP A 50 22.84 33.78 -11.27
CA ASP A 50 23.64 32.71 -11.85
C ASP A 50 22.85 31.40 -11.88
N THR A 51 22.32 31.08 -13.06
CA THR A 51 21.56 29.85 -13.31
C THR A 51 22.39 28.77 -14.00
N HIS A 52 23.71 28.98 -14.18
CA HIS A 52 24.56 28.02 -14.91
C HIS A 52 24.56 26.64 -14.26
N ILE A 53 24.58 26.59 -12.92
CA ILE A 53 24.48 25.34 -12.15
C ILE A 53 23.20 24.56 -12.50
N LEU A 54 22.08 25.25 -12.75
CA LEU A 54 20.81 24.60 -13.08
C LEU A 54 20.81 24.05 -14.51
N ILE A 55 21.45 24.75 -15.45
CA ILE A 55 21.58 24.34 -16.86
C ILE A 55 22.47 23.09 -16.96
N ASP A 56 23.62 23.11 -16.28
CA ASP A 56 24.53 21.96 -16.20
C ASP A 56 23.84 20.75 -15.56
N PHE A 57 23.11 20.99 -14.47
CA PHE A 57 22.33 19.95 -13.79
C PHE A 57 21.27 19.33 -14.71
N ALA A 58 20.51 20.15 -15.45
CA ALA A 58 19.51 19.64 -16.38
C ALA A 58 20.12 18.75 -17.46
N THR A 59 21.23 19.18 -18.06
CA THR A 59 21.94 18.43 -19.12
C THR A 59 22.48 17.10 -18.58
N MET A 60 23.10 17.12 -17.40
CA MET A 60 23.60 15.92 -16.73
C MET A 60 22.46 14.96 -16.36
N LEU A 61 21.36 15.50 -15.84
CA LEU A 61 20.20 14.71 -15.42
C LEU A 61 19.54 14.02 -16.61
N GLU A 62 19.35 14.71 -17.74
CA GLU A 62 18.82 14.12 -18.96
C GLU A 62 19.69 12.98 -19.49
N GLY A 63 21.02 13.18 -19.53
CA GLY A 63 21.96 12.15 -19.96
C GLY A 63 21.85 10.88 -19.11
N SER A 64 21.79 11.05 -17.78
CA SER A 64 21.69 9.93 -16.84
C SER A 64 20.35 9.21 -16.87
N ILE A 65 19.24 9.96 -16.96
CA ILE A 65 17.89 9.39 -17.00
C ILE A 65 17.74 8.50 -18.23
N LYS A 66 18.25 8.91 -19.39
CA LYS A 66 18.19 8.10 -20.63
C LYS A 66 18.87 6.74 -20.47
N THR A 67 19.95 6.66 -19.69
CA THR A 67 20.68 5.41 -19.45
C THR A 67 20.06 4.56 -18.34
N GLN A 68 19.41 5.17 -17.35
CA GLN A 68 18.92 4.51 -16.13
C GLN A 68 17.41 4.30 -16.09
N LEU A 69 16.70 4.46 -17.21
CA LEU A 69 15.25 4.28 -17.31
C LEU A 69 14.87 2.78 -17.35
N THR A 70 15.27 2.05 -16.32
CA THR A 70 14.91 0.65 -16.09
C THR A 70 13.81 0.55 -15.02
N GLU A 71 13.12 -0.58 -14.95
CA GLU A 71 12.11 -0.86 -13.92
C GLU A 71 12.68 -0.67 -12.50
N SER A 72 13.90 -1.17 -12.26
CA SER A 72 14.63 -0.99 -10.99
C SER A 72 14.90 0.50 -10.67
N GLY A 73 15.16 1.32 -11.69
CA GLY A 73 15.36 2.76 -11.53
C GLY A 73 14.08 3.50 -11.09
N ILE A 74 12.91 2.99 -11.46
CA ILE A 74 11.61 3.55 -11.04
C ILE A 74 11.24 3.11 -9.63
N TYR A 75 11.57 1.88 -9.24
CA TYR A 75 11.38 1.44 -7.85
C TYR A 75 12.38 2.06 -6.88
N MET A 76 13.49 2.60 -7.38
CA MET A 76 14.48 3.32 -6.56
C MET A 76 13.82 4.51 -5.85
N GLY A 77 13.87 4.50 -4.51
CA GLY A 77 13.23 5.52 -3.67
C GLY A 77 11.84 5.15 -3.14
N THR A 78 11.32 3.96 -3.51
CA THR A 78 10.17 3.33 -2.84
C THR A 78 10.68 2.24 -1.90
N SER A 79 10.31 2.32 -0.62
CA SER A 79 10.74 1.36 0.40
C SER A 79 9.50 0.62 0.93
N VAL A 80 9.32 -0.60 0.41
CA VAL A 80 8.23 -1.50 0.79
C VAL A 80 8.48 -2.05 2.19
N THR A 81 9.74 -2.32 2.51
CA THR A 81 10.23 -2.62 3.86
C THR A 81 9.77 -1.60 4.89
N LEU A 82 10.01 -0.31 4.66
CA LEU A 82 9.58 0.77 5.56
C LEU A 82 8.05 0.84 5.68
N LEU A 83 7.31 0.66 4.58
CA LEU A 83 5.86 0.62 4.58
C LEU A 83 5.34 -0.54 5.46
N ILE A 84 5.85 -1.75 5.25
CA ILE A 84 5.43 -2.95 5.98
C ILE A 84 5.84 -2.88 7.45
N HIS A 85 7.05 -2.40 7.75
CA HIS A 85 7.48 -2.19 9.13
C HIS A 85 6.53 -1.22 9.86
N LYS A 86 6.12 -0.12 9.20
CA LYS A 86 5.25 0.91 9.79
C LYS A 86 3.80 0.46 9.96
N PHE A 87 3.20 -0.17 8.94
CA PHE A 87 1.77 -0.51 8.90
C PHE A 87 1.47 -1.99 9.22
N ARG A 88 2.48 -2.85 9.26
CA ARG A 88 2.38 -4.29 9.55
C ARG A 88 1.30 -4.96 8.70
N GLN A 89 0.38 -5.71 9.32
CA GLN A 89 -0.75 -6.34 8.63
C GLN A 89 -1.68 -5.32 7.95
N ARG A 90 -1.75 -4.08 8.44
CA ARG A 90 -2.59 -3.03 7.80
C ARG A 90 -2.07 -2.65 6.40
N THR A 91 -0.85 -3.01 6.03
CA THR A 91 -0.37 -2.90 4.64
C THR A 91 -1.27 -3.67 3.66
N LEU A 92 -1.72 -4.88 4.04
CA LEU A 92 -2.63 -5.65 3.21
C LEU A 92 -4.03 -5.03 3.17
N VAL A 93 -4.49 -4.43 4.27
CA VAL A 93 -5.75 -3.65 4.31
C VAL A 93 -5.68 -2.49 3.31
N LEU A 94 -4.56 -1.77 3.26
CA LEU A 94 -4.33 -0.69 2.30
C LEU A 94 -4.35 -1.18 0.85
N LEU A 95 -3.67 -2.29 0.55
CA LEU A 95 -3.70 -2.91 -0.77
C LEU A 95 -5.12 -3.30 -1.17
N LYS A 96 -5.87 -3.94 -0.25
CA LYS A 96 -7.26 -4.34 -0.48
C LYS A 96 -8.13 -3.13 -0.79
N LEU A 97 -8.01 -2.04 -0.03
CA LEU A 97 -8.72 -0.77 -0.27
C LEU A 97 -8.39 -0.17 -1.64
N LEU A 98 -7.12 -0.25 -2.07
CA LEU A 98 -6.69 0.22 -3.38
C LEU A 98 -7.31 -0.62 -4.51
N MET A 99 -7.31 -1.95 -4.38
CA MET A 99 -7.92 -2.85 -5.36
C MET A 99 -9.43 -2.67 -5.49
N ILE A 100 -10.15 -2.42 -4.40
CA ILE A 100 -11.60 -2.13 -4.45
C ILE A 100 -11.91 -0.66 -4.79
N GLN A 101 -10.90 0.12 -5.19
CA GLN A 101 -11.01 1.51 -5.61
C GLN A 101 -11.81 2.35 -4.59
N ARG A 102 -11.37 2.37 -3.32
CA ARG A 102 -11.93 3.27 -2.29
C ARG A 102 -11.18 4.59 -2.24
N LYS A 103 -11.83 5.64 -1.71
CA LYS A 103 -11.19 6.95 -1.50
C LYS A 103 -10.33 6.89 -0.24
N ILE A 104 -9.01 6.84 -0.42
CA ILE A 104 -8.03 6.73 0.64
C ILE A 104 -7.28 8.06 0.74
N MET A 105 -7.18 8.64 1.94
CA MET A 105 -6.38 9.84 2.18
C MET A 105 -5.35 9.61 3.29
N PHE A 106 -4.09 9.82 2.95
CA PHE A 106 -3.00 9.86 3.93
C PHE A 106 -2.86 11.30 4.43
N PHE A 107 -2.64 11.47 5.73
CA PHE A 107 -2.33 12.76 6.30
C PHE A 107 -1.29 12.68 7.41
N GLY A 108 -0.54 13.77 7.57
CA GLY A 108 0.50 13.93 8.60
C GLY A 108 1.86 14.27 8.00
N HIS A 109 2.83 14.58 8.86
CA HIS A 109 4.18 15.01 8.50
C HIS A 109 5.22 13.90 8.72
N PRO A 110 6.38 13.99 8.04
CA PRO A 110 6.75 14.93 6.98
C PRO A 110 6.17 14.55 5.60
N VAL A 111 6.06 15.54 4.70
CA VAL A 111 5.52 15.36 3.32
C VAL A 111 6.29 14.30 2.54
N GLU A 112 7.61 14.24 2.69
CA GLU A 112 8.45 13.24 2.02
C GLU A 112 7.98 11.83 2.37
N ARG A 113 7.83 11.54 3.66
CA ARG A 113 7.37 10.24 4.15
C ARG A 113 5.94 9.93 3.70
N LEU A 114 5.06 10.92 3.74
CA LEU A 114 3.69 10.81 3.23
C LEU A 114 3.67 10.37 1.76
N CYS A 115 4.46 10.99 0.90
CA CYS A 115 4.57 10.62 -0.52
C CYS A 115 5.23 9.24 -0.69
N THR A 116 6.34 8.96 0.02
CA THR A 116 7.04 7.68 -0.08
C THR A 116 6.15 6.50 0.30
N TYR A 117 5.32 6.62 1.35
CA TYR A 117 4.38 5.55 1.69
C TYR A 117 3.35 5.31 0.60
N GLN A 118 2.81 6.39 0.01
CA GLN A 118 1.84 6.27 -1.08
C GLN A 118 2.46 5.60 -2.31
N TYR A 119 3.64 6.03 -2.75
CA TYR A 119 4.33 5.39 -3.88
C TYR A 119 4.74 3.93 -3.59
N SER A 120 5.14 3.64 -2.35
CA SER A 120 5.48 2.27 -1.95
C SER A 120 4.25 1.36 -1.96
N LEU A 121 3.08 1.88 -1.55
CA LEU A 121 1.81 1.15 -1.63
C LEU A 121 1.40 0.89 -3.09
N VAL A 122 1.49 1.90 -3.94
CA VAL A 122 1.24 1.78 -5.39
C VAL A 122 2.18 0.74 -6.02
N SER A 123 3.43 0.67 -5.57
CA SER A 123 4.41 -0.31 -6.08
C SER A 123 4.11 -1.77 -5.73
N LEU A 124 3.16 -2.03 -4.81
CA LEU A 124 2.73 -3.40 -4.49
C LEU A 124 1.83 -4.02 -5.57
N ILE A 125 1.16 -3.19 -6.37
CA ILE A 125 0.40 -3.67 -7.53
C ILE A 125 1.35 -3.73 -8.72
N PRO A 126 1.51 -4.89 -9.38
CA PRO A 126 2.48 -5.06 -10.46
C PRO A 126 2.27 -4.05 -11.58
N ASN A 127 3.34 -3.42 -12.03
CA ASN A 127 3.39 -2.41 -13.08
C ASN A 127 2.57 -1.12 -12.84
N LEU A 128 1.92 -0.95 -11.68
CA LEU A 128 1.04 0.21 -11.44
C LEU A 128 1.83 1.53 -11.42
N LEU A 129 2.98 1.52 -10.75
CA LEU A 129 3.90 2.67 -10.68
C LEU A 129 4.40 3.11 -12.06
N LEU A 130 4.49 2.19 -13.03
CA LEU A 130 4.90 2.48 -14.41
C LEU A 130 3.79 3.14 -15.23
N ALA A 131 2.55 3.02 -14.77
CA ALA A 131 1.34 3.39 -15.48
C ALA A 131 0.55 4.50 -14.75
N LEU A 132 1.25 5.49 -14.18
CA LEU A 132 0.61 6.64 -13.52
C LEU A 132 0.24 7.80 -14.47
N GLU A 133 0.39 7.62 -15.79
CA GLU A 133 0.20 8.71 -16.76
C GLU A 133 -1.24 9.24 -16.81
N ASP A 134 -2.21 8.34 -16.68
CA ASP A 134 -3.64 8.68 -16.71
C ASP A 134 -4.20 9.00 -15.30
N THR A 135 -3.41 8.82 -14.23
CA THR A 135 -3.93 8.96 -12.85
C THR A 135 -3.96 10.41 -12.37
N ALA A 136 -3.39 11.34 -13.14
CA ALA A 136 -3.23 12.75 -12.77
C ALA A 136 -4.52 13.57 -12.85
N SER A 137 -5.59 13.06 -13.46
CA SER A 137 -6.88 13.74 -13.51
C SER A 137 -8.02 12.73 -13.64
N PRO A 138 -9.16 12.95 -12.97
CA PRO A 138 -10.35 12.11 -13.09
C PRO A 138 -10.84 11.85 -14.51
N ASN A 139 -10.57 12.78 -15.43
CA ASN A 139 -11.08 12.74 -16.80
C ASN A 139 -10.12 12.05 -17.77
N LEU A 140 -8.92 11.68 -17.32
CA LEU A 140 -7.94 10.96 -18.11
C LEU A 140 -8.18 9.46 -17.95
N ASP A 141 -8.57 8.82 -19.05
CA ASP A 141 -8.75 7.37 -19.12
C ASP A 141 -8.44 6.92 -20.55
N ARG A 142 -7.16 6.99 -20.93
CA ARG A 142 -6.68 6.55 -22.25
C ARG A 142 -6.52 5.04 -22.27
N ARG A 143 -5.99 4.47 -21.18
CA ARG A 143 -5.72 3.02 -21.07
C ARG A 143 -6.96 2.14 -21.23
N SER A 144 -8.12 2.53 -20.68
CA SER A 144 -9.34 1.74 -20.88
C SER A 144 -9.76 1.64 -22.34
N LYS A 145 -9.42 2.65 -23.15
CA LYS A 145 -9.81 2.75 -24.57
C LYS A 145 -8.81 2.07 -25.51
N ASP A 146 -7.52 2.11 -25.20
CA ASP A 146 -6.44 1.61 -26.07
C ASP A 146 -6.06 0.15 -25.82
N THR A 147 -6.60 -0.50 -24.77
CA THR A 147 -6.17 -1.84 -24.39
C THR A 147 -7.05 -2.92 -25.03
N SER A 148 -6.42 -3.78 -25.84
CA SER A 148 -7.01 -4.98 -26.44
C SER A 148 -6.56 -6.26 -25.73
N LYS A 149 -7.38 -7.32 -25.80
CA LYS A 149 -7.03 -8.65 -25.28
C LYS A 149 -5.76 -9.16 -25.98
N PRO A 150 -4.72 -9.57 -25.24
CA PRO A 150 -3.48 -10.07 -25.82
C PRO A 150 -3.71 -11.42 -26.53
N THR A 151 -3.20 -11.54 -27.75
CA THR A 151 -3.36 -12.73 -28.61
C THR A 151 -2.30 -13.80 -28.35
N GLU A 152 -1.11 -13.40 -27.89
CA GLU A 152 0.03 -14.30 -27.66
C GLU A 152 0.56 -14.12 -26.23
N LEU A 153 0.91 -15.24 -25.60
CA LEU A 153 1.60 -15.29 -24.32
C LEU A 153 3.06 -15.68 -24.55
N ARG A 154 4.00 -14.81 -24.19
CA ARG A 154 5.43 -15.13 -24.13
C ARG A 154 5.86 -15.24 -22.68
N THR A 155 5.95 -16.47 -22.18
CA THR A 155 6.30 -16.75 -20.77
C THR A 155 7.72 -16.31 -20.39
N SER A 156 8.61 -16.13 -21.37
CA SER A 156 9.97 -15.64 -21.16
C SER A 156 10.07 -14.12 -21.00
N ASP A 157 9.03 -13.37 -21.40
CA ASP A 157 9.00 -11.91 -21.26
C ASP A 157 8.01 -11.50 -20.17
N ARG A 158 8.55 -10.92 -19.10
CA ARG A 158 7.78 -10.44 -17.96
C ARG A 158 6.70 -9.43 -18.35
N ASN A 159 6.98 -8.54 -19.30
CA ASN A 159 6.00 -7.54 -19.74
C ASN A 159 4.85 -8.19 -20.51
N SER A 160 5.15 -9.18 -21.36
CA SER A 160 4.15 -9.99 -22.05
C SER A 160 3.26 -10.76 -21.07
N LEU A 161 3.86 -11.37 -20.04
CA LEU A 161 3.14 -12.07 -18.99
C LEU A 161 2.22 -11.12 -18.22
N MET A 162 2.73 -9.99 -17.72
CA MET A 162 1.93 -9.03 -16.96
C MET A 162 0.75 -8.47 -17.79
N ARG A 163 0.99 -8.19 -19.08
CA ARG A 163 -0.08 -7.78 -20.00
C ARG A 163 -1.13 -8.88 -20.18
N TYR A 164 -0.71 -10.14 -20.27
CA TYR A 164 -1.62 -11.28 -20.36
C TYR A 164 -2.47 -11.44 -19.09
N LEU A 165 -1.90 -11.18 -17.92
CA LEU A 165 -2.61 -11.14 -16.65
C LEU A 165 -3.54 -9.92 -16.48
N GLY A 166 -3.52 -8.99 -17.45
CA GLY A 166 -4.32 -7.76 -17.41
C GLY A 166 -3.79 -6.72 -16.41
N LEU A 167 -2.51 -6.80 -16.05
CA LEU A 167 -1.87 -5.88 -15.11
C LEU A 167 -1.09 -4.79 -15.84
N PRO A 168 -1.01 -3.56 -15.27
CA PRO A 168 -1.61 -3.13 -14.01
C PRO A 168 -3.14 -2.96 -14.12
N LEU A 169 -3.85 -3.16 -13.00
CA LEU A 169 -5.25 -2.78 -12.90
C LEU A 169 -5.41 -1.30 -13.25
N ASN A 170 -6.49 -0.95 -13.96
CA ASN A 170 -6.72 0.44 -14.32
C ASN A 170 -6.96 1.25 -13.05
N ASP A 171 -5.99 2.07 -12.69
CA ASP A 171 -6.08 2.85 -11.46
C ASP A 171 -7.01 4.03 -11.65
N SER A 172 -7.47 4.49 -10.51
CA SER A 172 -8.23 5.69 -10.36
C SER A 172 -7.32 6.90 -10.14
N PHE A 173 -7.90 8.04 -9.74
CA PHE A 173 -7.18 9.30 -9.58
C PHE A 173 -6.14 9.21 -8.44
N PHE A 174 -4.86 9.39 -8.75
CA PHE A 174 -3.77 9.35 -7.77
C PHE A 174 -3.09 10.71 -7.67
N GLN A 175 -3.15 11.32 -6.49
CA GLN A 175 -2.53 12.60 -6.19
C GLN A 175 -1.74 12.52 -4.87
N PRO A 176 -0.40 12.30 -4.94
CA PRO A 176 0.45 12.14 -3.76
C PRO A 176 0.38 13.29 -2.77
N TYR A 177 0.12 14.50 -3.27
CA TYR A 177 -0.07 15.69 -2.45
C TYR A 177 -1.19 16.58 -2.99
N LEU A 178 -2.21 16.77 -2.17
CA LEU A 178 -3.36 17.64 -2.39
C LEU A 178 -3.16 18.95 -1.62
N PRO A 179 -2.97 20.07 -2.34
CA PRO A 179 -2.91 21.39 -1.73
C PRO A 179 -4.32 21.90 -1.37
N LEU A 180 -4.39 22.84 -0.41
CA LEU A 180 -5.65 23.39 0.09
C LEU A 180 -6.54 23.98 -1.02
N GLN A 181 -5.93 24.57 -2.05
CA GLN A 181 -6.63 25.18 -3.19
C GLN A 181 -7.43 24.17 -4.02
N GLN A 182 -7.11 22.88 -3.95
CA GLN A 182 -7.75 21.82 -4.74
C GLN A 182 -8.73 20.97 -3.92
N VAL A 183 -9.00 21.35 -2.66
CA VAL A 183 -9.89 20.58 -1.77
C VAL A 183 -11.32 20.50 -2.29
N ASP A 184 -11.77 21.52 -3.03
CA ASP A 184 -13.11 21.51 -3.63
C ASP A 184 -13.30 20.39 -4.66
N MET A 185 -12.21 19.84 -5.23
CA MET A 185 -12.30 18.63 -6.06
C MET A 185 -12.95 17.49 -5.27
N LEU A 186 -12.61 17.31 -3.99
CA LEU A 186 -13.13 16.24 -3.13
C LEU A 186 -14.64 16.35 -2.86
N LYS A 187 -15.20 17.56 -2.92
CA LYS A 187 -16.63 17.81 -2.68
C LYS A 187 -17.52 17.31 -3.82
N THR A 188 -16.94 17.13 -5.00
CA THR A 188 -17.72 16.74 -6.19
C THR A 188 -18.12 15.27 -6.05
N GLN A 189 -19.42 14.94 -6.03
CA GLN A 189 -19.90 13.54 -5.98
C GLN A 189 -19.38 12.68 -7.14
N SER A 190 -19.01 13.32 -8.26
CA SER A 190 -18.37 12.70 -9.41
C SER A 190 -16.86 12.47 -9.24
N CYS A 191 -16.26 12.79 -8.09
CA CYS A 191 -14.85 12.48 -7.89
C CYS A 191 -14.69 10.96 -7.91
N PRO A 192 -13.87 10.42 -8.83
CA PRO A 192 -13.62 9.00 -8.91
C PRO A 192 -12.98 8.53 -7.59
N PRO A 193 -12.92 7.21 -7.40
CA PRO A 193 -11.99 6.63 -6.45
C PRO A 193 -10.63 7.32 -6.54
N SER A 194 -10.04 7.56 -5.38
CA SER A 194 -8.83 8.37 -5.36
C SER A 194 -7.93 8.02 -4.21
N PHE A 195 -6.63 8.03 -4.50
CA PHE A 195 -5.61 7.90 -3.48
C PHE A 195 -4.87 9.23 -3.36
N LEU A 196 -4.98 9.82 -2.16
CA LEU A 196 -4.65 11.21 -1.92
C LEU A 196 -3.74 11.34 -0.70
N GLY A 197 -2.91 12.39 -0.69
CA GLY A 197 -2.12 12.75 0.47
C GLY A 197 -2.25 14.23 0.82
N THR A 198 -2.24 14.60 2.10
CA THR A 198 -2.18 16.02 2.50
C THR A 198 -1.46 16.19 3.83
N THR A 199 -0.85 17.34 4.06
CA THR A 199 -0.32 17.70 5.39
C THR A 199 -1.20 18.71 6.12
N ASN A 200 -2.20 19.26 5.44
CA ASN A 200 -2.99 20.33 6.00
C ASN A 200 -4.21 19.75 6.74
N SER A 201 -4.25 19.97 8.05
CA SER A 201 -5.34 19.52 8.92
C SER A 201 -6.70 20.15 8.58
N ILE A 202 -6.72 21.29 7.89
CA ILE A 202 -7.97 21.89 7.41
C ILE A 202 -8.67 20.97 6.42
N VAL A 203 -7.91 20.25 5.59
CA VAL A 203 -8.46 19.31 4.61
C VAL A 203 -9.15 18.14 5.30
N THR A 204 -8.59 17.67 6.42
CA THR A 204 -9.12 16.53 7.17
C THR A 204 -10.32 16.91 8.07
N GLN A 205 -10.46 18.18 8.43
CA GLN A 205 -11.57 18.67 9.26
C GLN A 205 -12.84 19.00 8.47
N GLN A 206 -12.77 19.15 7.14
CA GLN A 206 -13.94 19.44 6.32
C GLN A 206 -14.85 18.21 6.19
N ARG A 207 -15.94 18.19 6.98
CA ARG A 207 -16.89 17.07 7.05
C ARG A 207 -17.59 16.76 5.72
N ASP A 208 -17.77 17.77 4.87
CA ASP A 208 -18.55 17.67 3.63
C ASP A 208 -17.85 16.90 2.51
N SER A 209 -16.54 16.68 2.61
CA SER A 209 -15.72 16.00 1.58
C SER A 209 -14.81 14.91 2.14
N LEU A 210 -15.23 14.26 3.23
CA LEU A 210 -14.41 13.23 3.86
C LEU A 210 -14.24 12.01 2.95
N PRO A 211 -12.99 11.52 2.78
CA PRO A 211 -12.67 10.26 2.09
C PRO A 211 -13.32 9.07 2.80
N ASP A 212 -13.32 7.90 2.16
CA ASP A 212 -13.85 6.67 2.76
C ASP A 212 -12.99 6.23 3.96
N VAL A 213 -11.66 6.42 3.82
CA VAL A 213 -10.66 6.09 4.84
C VAL A 213 -9.66 7.24 4.97
N LEU A 214 -9.48 7.70 6.20
CA LEU A 214 -8.48 8.70 6.57
C LEU A 214 -7.38 8.01 7.40
N ILE A 215 -6.11 8.20 7.01
CA ILE A 215 -4.98 7.49 7.63
C ILE A 215 -3.96 8.50 8.13
N ASN A 216 -3.74 8.50 9.45
CA ASN A 216 -2.71 9.31 10.05
C ASN A 216 -1.38 8.58 10.00
N ILE A 217 -0.40 9.11 9.27
CA ILE A 217 0.92 8.48 9.11
C ILE A 217 1.80 8.62 10.36
N GLU A 218 1.48 9.54 11.26
CA GLU A 218 2.22 9.78 12.50
C GLU A 218 1.80 8.75 13.54
N THR A 219 0.50 8.68 13.83
CA THR A 219 -0.09 7.79 14.84
C THR A 219 -0.43 6.39 14.32
N ASN A 220 -0.37 6.16 13.00
CA ASN A 220 -0.83 4.93 12.34
C ASN A 220 -2.32 4.62 12.58
N THR A 221 -3.15 5.63 12.84
CA THR A 221 -4.60 5.45 13.06
C THR A 221 -5.35 5.44 11.73
N PHE A 222 -6.32 4.53 11.61
CA PHE A 222 -7.19 4.38 10.44
C PHE A 222 -8.59 4.78 10.87
N GLU A 223 -9.12 5.82 10.25
CA GLU A 223 -10.46 6.34 10.52
C GLU A 223 -11.34 6.04 9.32
N PHE A 224 -12.22 5.05 9.48
CA PHE A 224 -13.20 4.69 8.46
C PHE A 224 -14.45 5.54 8.62
N LYS A 225 -14.86 6.21 7.54
CA LYS A 225 -16.12 6.98 7.52
C LYS A 225 -17.34 6.06 7.56
N ASP A 226 -17.29 4.97 6.81
CA ASP A 226 -18.32 3.93 6.80
C ASP A 226 -17.76 2.62 7.37
N PRO A 227 -18.31 2.12 8.50
CA PRO A 227 -17.95 0.81 9.06
C PRO A 227 -18.16 -0.36 8.10
N LYS A 228 -18.99 -0.20 7.06
CA LYS A 228 -19.14 -1.23 6.03
C LYS A 228 -17.84 -1.39 5.23
N VAL A 229 -17.15 -0.29 4.91
CA VAL A 229 -15.88 -0.34 4.17
C VAL A 229 -14.83 -1.06 5.00
N GLU A 230 -14.77 -0.82 6.31
CA GLU A 230 -13.89 -1.53 7.24
C GLU A 230 -14.15 -3.04 7.24
N ARG A 231 -15.42 -3.46 7.27
CA ARG A 231 -15.80 -4.89 7.19
C ARG A 231 -15.40 -5.53 5.86
N LEU A 232 -15.44 -4.80 4.75
CA LEU A 232 -15.03 -5.32 3.45
C LEU A 232 -13.54 -5.65 3.38
N VAL A 233 -12.70 -4.96 4.14
CA VAL A 233 -11.23 -5.12 4.11
C VAL A 233 -10.67 -5.81 5.36
N THR A 234 -11.55 -6.39 6.16
CA THR A 234 -11.14 -7.20 7.32
C THR A 234 -10.34 -8.40 6.86
N LEU A 235 -9.17 -8.62 7.47
CA LEU A 235 -8.25 -9.69 7.10
C LEU A 235 -8.78 -11.06 7.54
N THR A 236 -8.73 -12.03 6.63
CA THR A 236 -9.03 -13.43 6.92
C THR A 236 -7.92 -14.06 7.78
N PRO A 237 -8.14 -15.25 8.36
CA PRO A 237 -7.06 -16.00 9.02
C PRO A 237 -5.87 -16.29 8.10
N ALA A 238 -6.11 -16.57 6.82
CA ALA A 238 -5.07 -16.82 5.83
C ALA A 238 -4.26 -15.54 5.53
N ASP A 239 -4.94 -14.40 5.37
CA ASP A 239 -4.31 -13.09 5.18
C ASP A 239 -3.39 -12.73 6.36
N ARG A 240 -3.90 -12.87 7.60
CA ARG A 240 -3.17 -12.52 8.82
C ARG A 240 -1.89 -13.33 8.94
N LYS A 241 -2.01 -14.65 8.82
CA LYS A 241 -0.86 -15.56 8.88
C LYS A 241 0.20 -15.26 7.82
N TRP A 242 -0.23 -15.03 6.58
CA TRP A 242 0.67 -14.66 5.49
C TRP A 242 1.36 -13.32 5.75
N MET A 243 0.63 -12.32 6.23
CA MET A 243 1.20 -11.03 6.60
C MET A 243 2.14 -11.11 7.80
N ASP A 244 1.89 -11.99 8.77
CA ASP A 244 2.80 -12.20 9.91
C ASP A 244 4.14 -12.77 9.47
N ASP A 245 4.13 -13.72 8.54
CA ASP A 245 5.36 -14.26 7.95
C ASP A 245 6.15 -13.16 7.22
N ILE A 246 5.47 -12.31 6.45
CA ILE A 246 6.09 -11.16 5.77
C ILE A 246 6.64 -10.14 6.76
N VAL A 247 5.87 -9.80 7.80
CA VAL A 247 6.29 -8.84 8.83
C VAL A 247 7.48 -9.38 9.62
N ARG A 248 7.52 -10.69 9.90
CA ARG A 248 8.69 -11.34 10.50
C ARG A 248 9.92 -11.19 9.60
N ASP A 249 9.79 -11.52 8.31
CA ASP A 249 10.89 -11.42 7.35
C ASP A 249 11.45 -9.99 7.23
N VAL A 250 10.60 -8.96 7.33
CA VAL A 250 11.02 -7.55 7.35
C VAL A 250 11.74 -7.19 8.66
N ASN A 251 11.19 -7.62 9.81
CA ASN A 251 11.75 -7.31 11.12
C ASN A 251 13.10 -8.01 11.36
N ASP A 252 13.28 -9.23 10.85
CA ASP A 252 14.52 -10.00 11.00
C ASP A 252 15.72 -9.28 10.35
N GLY A 253 15.50 -8.55 9.26
CA GLY A 253 16.51 -7.74 8.57
C GLY A 253 16.53 -6.25 8.97
N TRP A 254 15.65 -5.82 9.88
CA TRP A 254 15.41 -4.40 10.16
C TRP A 254 16.53 -3.76 10.97
N ASN A 255 16.91 -2.55 10.56
CA ASN A 255 17.92 -1.75 11.25
C ASN A 255 17.28 -0.47 11.82
N ASP A 256 17.16 -0.39 13.15
CA ASP A 256 16.61 0.80 13.83
C ASP A 256 17.47 2.06 13.66
N SER A 257 18.77 1.91 13.43
CA SER A 257 19.68 3.05 13.29
C SER A 257 19.65 3.66 11.89
N ASP A 258 19.44 2.84 10.87
CA ASP A 258 19.32 3.30 9.48
C ASP A 258 18.33 2.42 8.70
N PRO A 259 17.06 2.86 8.56
CA PRO A 259 16.05 2.15 7.79
C PRO A 259 16.37 1.95 6.31
N SER A 260 17.33 2.72 5.76
CA SER A 260 17.75 2.59 4.37
C SER A 260 18.78 1.48 4.15
N ARG A 261 19.33 0.90 5.24
CA ARG A 261 20.37 -0.13 5.19
C ARG A 261 19.99 -1.31 6.08
N PRO A 262 19.50 -2.41 5.49
CA PRO A 262 19.18 -3.62 6.27
C PRO A 262 20.45 -4.19 6.92
N LEU A 263 20.28 -4.88 8.05
CA LEU A 263 21.38 -5.50 8.79
C LEU A 263 22.02 -6.66 8.01
N THR A 264 21.23 -7.32 7.19
CA THR A 264 21.63 -8.45 6.33
C THR A 264 21.38 -8.10 4.86
N MET A 265 22.30 -8.47 3.97
CA MET A 265 22.13 -8.32 2.51
C MET A 265 21.40 -9.55 1.92
N GLU A 266 20.38 -10.04 2.62
CA GLU A 266 19.60 -11.19 2.15
C GLU A 266 18.53 -10.76 1.15
N PHE A 267 18.28 -11.60 0.14
CA PHE A 267 17.17 -11.37 -0.79
C PHE A 267 15.83 -11.45 -0.05
N LYS A 268 15.71 -12.38 0.91
CA LYS A 268 14.54 -12.51 1.76
C LYS A 268 14.39 -11.25 2.63
N GLY A 269 13.20 -10.66 2.64
CA GLY A 269 12.94 -9.39 3.33
C GLY A 269 13.36 -8.14 2.56
N SER A 270 14.00 -8.26 1.39
CA SER A 270 14.31 -7.11 0.52
C SER A 270 13.05 -6.54 -0.15
N ASP A 271 13.11 -5.29 -0.60
CA ASP A 271 11.97 -4.65 -1.27
C ASP A 271 11.50 -5.44 -2.52
N ASP A 272 12.42 -6.02 -3.30
CA ASP A 272 12.07 -6.81 -4.49
C ASP A 272 11.42 -8.14 -4.15
N TYR A 273 11.89 -8.81 -3.09
CA TYR A 273 11.24 -10.00 -2.55
C TYR A 273 9.81 -9.72 -2.09
N LEU A 274 9.62 -8.61 -1.37
CA LEU A 274 8.30 -8.21 -0.87
C LEU A 274 7.36 -7.89 -2.04
N ARG A 275 7.81 -7.13 -3.05
CA ARG A 275 7.03 -6.88 -4.27
C ARG A 275 6.63 -8.18 -4.97
N ALA A 276 7.55 -9.15 -5.08
CA ALA A 276 7.24 -10.45 -5.67
C ALA A 276 6.18 -11.24 -4.86
N LYS A 277 6.21 -11.16 -3.53
CA LYS A 277 5.18 -11.79 -2.67
C LYS A 277 3.81 -11.13 -2.82
N PHE A 278 3.76 -9.80 -2.90
CA PHE A 278 2.52 -9.07 -3.14
C PHE A 278 1.98 -9.27 -4.56
N GLU A 279 2.86 -9.38 -5.55
CA GLU A 279 2.51 -9.76 -6.92
C GLU A 279 1.82 -11.12 -6.97
N ASP A 280 2.43 -12.14 -6.34
CA ASP A 280 1.85 -13.48 -6.24
C ASP A 280 0.46 -13.44 -5.58
N TYR A 281 0.33 -12.70 -4.47
CA TYR A 281 -0.96 -12.50 -3.80
C TYR A 281 -2.02 -11.87 -4.73
N VAL A 282 -1.68 -10.80 -5.46
CA VAL A 282 -2.62 -10.13 -6.39
C VAL A 282 -2.99 -11.05 -7.55
N CYS A 283 -2.01 -11.71 -8.16
CA CYS A 283 -2.22 -12.64 -9.27
C CYS A 283 -3.11 -13.83 -8.86
N SER A 284 -2.84 -14.44 -7.70
CA SER A 284 -3.65 -15.53 -7.16
C SER A 284 -5.06 -15.09 -6.79
N ALA A 285 -5.24 -13.89 -6.26
CA ALA A 285 -6.58 -13.34 -6.00
C ALA A 285 -7.36 -13.16 -7.31
N LEU A 286 -6.75 -12.55 -8.33
CA LEU A 286 -7.37 -12.37 -9.65
C LEU A 286 -7.71 -13.72 -10.33
N ALA A 287 -6.81 -14.69 -10.28
CA ALA A 287 -7.06 -16.04 -10.76
C ALA A 287 -8.22 -16.73 -10.02
N SER A 288 -8.31 -16.54 -8.70
CA SER A 288 -9.40 -17.08 -7.88
C SER A 288 -10.76 -16.50 -8.24
N VAL A 289 -10.84 -15.23 -8.66
CA VAL A 289 -12.09 -14.63 -9.14
C VAL A 289 -12.56 -15.31 -10.44
N LYS A 290 -11.65 -15.49 -11.41
CA LYS A 290 -11.97 -16.15 -12.68
C LYS A 290 -12.34 -17.63 -12.50
N TYR A 291 -11.63 -18.32 -11.60
CA TYR A 291 -11.92 -19.71 -11.26
C TYR A 291 -13.32 -19.85 -10.64
N ALA A 292 -13.69 -18.96 -9.71
CA ALA A 292 -15.03 -18.94 -9.14
C ALA A 292 -16.12 -18.70 -10.21
N ASP A 293 -15.88 -17.78 -11.14
CA ASP A 293 -16.81 -17.51 -12.24
C ASP A 293 -16.94 -18.72 -13.20
N TYR A 294 -15.84 -19.44 -13.46
CA TYR A 294 -15.84 -20.67 -14.24
C TYR A 294 -16.63 -21.80 -13.57
N LEU A 295 -16.48 -21.99 -12.25
CA LEU A 295 -17.25 -22.99 -11.50
C LEU A 295 -18.75 -22.71 -11.55
N ILE A 296 -19.14 -21.45 -11.38
CA ILE A 296 -20.54 -21.02 -11.49
C ILE A 296 -21.07 -21.30 -12.91
N ALA A 297 -20.30 -20.95 -13.95
CA ALA A 297 -20.73 -21.12 -15.34
C ALA A 297 -20.84 -22.59 -15.79
N THR A 298 -19.98 -23.46 -15.26
CA THR A 298 -19.97 -24.89 -15.63
C THR A 298 -20.91 -25.75 -14.78
N GLY A 299 -21.51 -25.18 -13.72
CA GLY A 299 -22.39 -25.91 -12.80
C GLY A 299 -21.71 -27.08 -12.07
N LYS A 300 -20.37 -27.16 -12.16
CA LYS A 300 -19.56 -28.18 -11.52
C LYS A 300 -19.17 -27.66 -10.14
N THR A 301 -20.00 -27.97 -9.15
CA THR A 301 -19.68 -27.73 -7.73
C THR A 301 -18.59 -28.67 -7.23
N ASP A 302 -18.30 -29.74 -7.98
CA ASP A 302 -17.40 -30.80 -7.59
C ASP A 302 -16.83 -31.47 -8.84
N LEU A 303 -15.55 -31.28 -9.12
CA LEU A 303 -14.77 -32.20 -9.95
C LEU A 303 -13.30 -31.95 -9.68
N GLY A 304 -12.70 -32.88 -8.95
CA GLY A 304 -11.27 -32.98 -8.67
C GLY A 304 -10.42 -33.12 -9.93
N ALA A 305 -10.28 -32.03 -10.67
CA ALA A 305 -9.25 -31.85 -11.67
C ALA A 305 -8.33 -30.71 -11.17
N VAL A 306 -7.12 -31.11 -10.77
CA VAL A 306 -6.02 -30.29 -10.28
C VAL A 306 -6.22 -29.74 -8.86
N GLY A 307 -6.18 -30.61 -7.84
CA GLY A 307 -5.60 -30.36 -6.50
C GLY A 307 -5.90 -29.05 -5.75
N THR A 308 -6.92 -28.28 -6.12
CA THR A 308 -7.20 -26.94 -5.62
C THR A 308 -8.38 -27.03 -4.67
N ASN A 309 -8.11 -26.69 -3.39
CA ASN A 309 -9.05 -26.77 -2.28
C ASN A 309 -10.37 -26.02 -2.58
N GLU A 310 -11.46 -26.54 -2.01
CA GLU A 310 -12.85 -26.10 -2.14
C GLU A 310 -13.13 -24.61 -1.81
N ASN A 311 -12.18 -23.85 -1.24
CA ASN A 311 -12.43 -22.53 -0.65
C ASN A 311 -11.42 -21.43 -1.11
N CYS A 312 -11.19 -21.28 -2.42
CA CYS A 312 -10.24 -20.27 -2.93
C CYS A 312 -10.64 -18.83 -2.57
N VAL A 313 -11.94 -18.49 -2.71
CA VAL A 313 -12.47 -17.14 -2.48
C VAL A 313 -12.53 -16.81 -0.98
N GLU A 314 -12.88 -17.77 -0.13
CA GLU A 314 -13.01 -17.55 1.32
C GLU A 314 -11.69 -17.12 1.95
N ASN A 315 -10.57 -17.69 1.50
CA ASN A 315 -9.25 -17.36 2.04
C ASN A 315 -8.84 -15.91 1.77
N PHE A 316 -9.32 -15.28 0.69
CA PHE A 316 -9.10 -13.86 0.42
C PHE A 316 -10.19 -12.94 1.00
N GLY A 317 -11.33 -13.52 1.39
CA GLY A 317 -12.50 -12.84 1.91
C GLY A 317 -13.58 -12.62 0.85
N GLU A 318 -14.73 -13.28 1.02
CA GLU A 318 -15.83 -13.24 0.04
C GLU A 318 -16.39 -11.83 -0.17
N ALA A 319 -16.57 -11.08 0.91
CA ALA A 319 -17.09 -9.72 0.87
C ALA A 319 -16.15 -8.78 0.08
N TRP A 320 -14.84 -8.94 0.25
CA TRP A 320 -13.83 -8.19 -0.48
C TRP A 320 -13.86 -8.54 -1.98
N MET A 321 -13.89 -9.83 -2.32
CA MET A 321 -13.97 -10.30 -3.71
C MET A 321 -15.25 -9.84 -4.41
N ALA A 322 -16.39 -9.89 -3.72
CA ALA A 322 -17.66 -9.37 -4.22
C ALA A 322 -17.62 -7.85 -4.45
N ALA A 323 -16.95 -7.10 -3.56
CA ALA A 323 -16.75 -5.66 -3.74
C ALA A 323 -15.81 -5.36 -4.93
N PHE A 324 -14.75 -6.15 -5.10
CA PHE A 324 -13.83 -6.01 -6.25
C PHE A 324 -14.55 -6.20 -7.58
N ARG A 325 -15.45 -7.19 -7.69
CA ARG A 325 -16.27 -7.42 -8.89
C ARG A 325 -17.16 -6.23 -9.30
N GLN A 326 -17.46 -5.32 -8.36
CA GLN A 326 -18.29 -4.15 -8.62
C GLN A 326 -17.47 -2.93 -9.10
N THR A 327 -16.15 -3.05 -9.17
CA THR A 327 -15.28 -1.92 -9.53
C THR A 327 -15.18 -1.70 -11.04
N ASN A 328 -14.81 -0.48 -11.43
CA ASN A 328 -14.48 -0.17 -12.83
C ASN A 328 -13.21 -0.91 -13.26
N ALA A 329 -12.20 -0.98 -12.38
CA ALA A 329 -10.98 -1.75 -12.62
C ALA A 329 -11.29 -3.20 -12.99
N TYR A 330 -12.18 -3.87 -12.25
CA TYR A 330 -12.62 -5.22 -12.58
C TYR A 330 -13.31 -5.32 -13.93
N THR A 331 -14.21 -4.39 -14.24
CA THR A 331 -14.96 -4.40 -15.51
C THR A 331 -14.01 -4.33 -16.70
N VAL A 332 -13.05 -3.40 -16.67
CA VAL A 332 -12.03 -3.23 -17.71
C VAL A 332 -11.10 -4.44 -17.76
N TRP A 333 -10.60 -4.88 -16.61
CA TRP A 333 -9.70 -6.04 -16.50
C TRP A 333 -10.34 -7.33 -17.02
N ASN A 334 -11.60 -7.60 -16.65
CA ASN A 334 -12.31 -8.82 -17.02
C ASN A 334 -12.53 -8.92 -18.54
N GLN A 335 -12.75 -7.78 -19.22
CA GLN A 335 -12.89 -7.71 -20.68
C GLN A 335 -11.58 -7.98 -21.41
N GLN A 336 -10.44 -7.64 -20.80
CA GLN A 336 -9.11 -7.70 -21.41
C GLN A 336 -8.36 -9.00 -21.12
N THR A 337 -8.82 -9.79 -20.15
CA THR A 337 -8.15 -11.01 -19.69
C THR A 337 -8.79 -12.28 -20.21
N ASP A 338 -8.01 -13.36 -20.24
CA ASP A 338 -8.54 -14.67 -20.55
C ASP A 338 -9.46 -15.20 -19.44
N PRO A 339 -10.60 -15.85 -19.77
CA PRO A 339 -11.43 -16.56 -18.79
C PRO A 339 -10.69 -17.66 -18.03
N ALA A 340 -9.71 -18.33 -18.64
CA ALA A 340 -8.94 -19.44 -18.06
C ALA A 340 -7.61 -18.97 -17.45
N LEU A 341 -7.59 -17.78 -16.84
CA LEU A 341 -6.38 -17.21 -16.21
C LEU A 341 -5.76 -18.13 -15.14
N PHE A 342 -6.60 -18.96 -14.52
CA PHE A 342 -6.22 -19.92 -13.49
C PHE A 342 -5.31 -21.07 -14.00
N ASP A 343 -5.16 -21.24 -15.31
CA ASP A 343 -4.19 -22.19 -15.88
C ASP A 343 -2.74 -21.68 -15.79
N ILE A 344 -2.55 -20.36 -15.63
CA ILE A 344 -1.23 -19.72 -15.56
C ILE A 344 -0.85 -19.42 -14.11
N CYS A 345 -1.80 -18.87 -13.34
CA CYS A 345 -1.62 -18.54 -11.94
C CYS A 345 -2.52 -19.44 -11.09
N GLU A 346 -1.96 -20.12 -10.10
CA GLU A 346 -2.75 -20.96 -9.20
C GLU A 346 -3.80 -20.11 -8.46
N PRO A 347 -5.09 -20.48 -8.52
CA PRO A 347 -6.16 -19.79 -7.80
C PRO A 347 -6.15 -20.19 -6.32
N ARG A 348 -5.05 -19.88 -5.61
CA ARG A 348 -4.83 -20.29 -4.22
C ARG A 348 -4.16 -19.18 -3.44
N HIS A 349 -4.61 -18.97 -2.20
CA HIS A 349 -3.95 -18.02 -1.32
C HIS A 349 -2.49 -18.41 -1.09
N PRO A 350 -1.52 -17.49 -1.13
CA PRO A 350 -0.10 -17.77 -0.89
C PRO A 350 0.25 -18.29 0.52
N CYS A 351 -0.75 -18.51 1.38
CA CYS A 351 -0.52 -19.06 2.72
C CYS A 351 -0.46 -20.58 2.60
N GLU A 352 0.71 -21.17 2.81
CA GLU A 352 0.98 -22.58 2.53
C GLU A 352 0.29 -23.56 3.51
N SER A 353 -0.20 -23.11 4.66
CA SER A 353 -0.68 -23.98 5.73
C SER A 353 -2.04 -23.57 6.27
N LYS A 354 -3.01 -24.51 6.25
CA LYS A 354 -4.37 -24.33 6.80
C LYS A 354 -4.27 -23.69 8.20
N PRO A 355 -4.84 -22.50 8.44
CA PRO A 355 -4.78 -21.85 9.74
C PRO A 355 -5.62 -22.65 10.75
N THR A 356 -5.03 -23.00 11.90
CA THR A 356 -5.76 -23.63 13.01
C THR A 356 -6.30 -22.56 13.96
N VAL A 357 -7.53 -22.74 14.44
CA VAL A 357 -8.26 -21.77 15.29
C VAL A 357 -7.48 -21.37 16.56
N ILE A 358 -6.57 -22.22 17.03
CA ILE A 358 -5.74 -21.98 18.23
C ILE A 358 -4.59 -21.00 17.96
N SER A 359 -3.98 -21.02 16.76
CA SER A 359 -2.96 -20.01 16.40
C SER A 359 -3.59 -18.62 16.25
N ASP A 360 -4.86 -18.57 15.84
CA ASP A 360 -5.63 -17.34 15.66
C ASP A 360 -5.92 -16.57 16.98
N ILE A 361 -6.17 -17.29 18.07
CA ILE A 361 -6.38 -16.67 19.40
C ILE A 361 -5.05 -16.16 19.96
N GLY A 362 -3.96 -16.91 19.76
CA GLY A 362 -2.62 -16.48 20.15
C GLY A 362 -2.18 -15.20 19.44
N LEU A 363 -2.47 -15.09 18.13
CA LEU A 363 -2.15 -13.92 17.31
C LEU A 363 -2.92 -12.67 17.73
N ARG A 364 -4.24 -12.77 17.97
CA ARG A 364 -5.05 -11.64 18.45
C ARG A 364 -4.61 -11.14 19.83
N LEU A 365 -4.16 -12.04 20.70
CA LEU A 365 -3.67 -11.67 22.03
C LEU A 365 -2.30 -10.96 21.92
N ALA A 366 -1.43 -11.42 21.03
CA ALA A 366 -0.14 -10.79 20.76
C ALA A 366 -0.28 -9.40 20.11
N GLU A 367 -1.21 -9.23 19.17
CA GLU A 367 -1.57 -7.95 18.57
C GLU A 367 -2.10 -6.95 19.60
N GLY A 368 -3.02 -7.38 20.48
CA GLY A 368 -3.54 -6.54 21.56
C GLY A 368 -2.47 -6.13 22.57
N LEU A 369 -1.55 -7.03 22.91
CA LEU A 369 -0.41 -6.72 23.80
C LEU A 369 0.61 -5.77 23.15
N HIS A 370 0.82 -5.86 21.84
CA HIS A 370 1.71 -4.97 21.12
C HIS A 370 1.10 -3.58 20.90
N GLU A 371 -0.22 -3.47 20.66
CA GLU A 371 -0.95 -2.19 20.65
C GLU A 371 -0.90 -1.51 22.04
N LEU A 372 -0.99 -2.29 23.12
CA LEU A 372 -0.88 -1.76 24.49
C LEU A 372 0.54 -1.27 24.82
N LYS A 373 1.60 -1.92 24.32
CA LYS A 373 2.98 -1.41 24.46
C LYS A 373 3.22 -0.09 23.72
N VAL A 374 2.50 0.14 22.61
CA VAL A 374 2.54 1.43 21.88
C VAL A 374 1.73 2.50 22.61
N ALA A 375 0.73 2.12 23.40
CA ALA A 375 -0.08 3.02 24.23
C ALA A 375 0.52 3.33 25.62
N GLU A 376 1.66 2.73 26.01
CA GLU A 376 2.26 2.90 27.34
C GLU A 376 3.05 4.23 27.47
N THR A 377 2.38 5.35 27.19
CA THR A 377 2.78 6.71 27.62
C THR A 377 1.78 7.36 28.58
N VAL A 378 0.83 6.58 29.14
CA VAL A 378 -0.13 7.09 30.14
C VAL A 378 -0.08 6.23 31.40
N ALA A 379 0.69 6.72 32.38
CA ALA A 379 1.17 6.01 33.57
C ALA A 379 0.18 5.71 34.74
N PRO A 380 -1.11 6.10 34.81
CA PRO A 380 -1.90 5.87 36.03
C PRO A 380 -2.90 4.68 35.95
N ALA A 381 -2.75 3.71 35.05
CA ALA A 381 -3.68 2.56 34.95
C ALA A 381 -3.17 1.24 35.59
N ARG A 382 -1.93 1.20 36.10
CA ARG A 382 -1.32 -0.05 36.61
C ARG A 382 -1.82 -0.48 38.00
N GLU A 383 -2.24 0.45 38.86
CA GLU A 383 -2.64 0.11 40.23
C GLU A 383 -4.06 -0.45 40.35
N ALA A 384 -4.99 -0.04 39.47
CA ALA A 384 -6.37 -0.55 39.50
C ALA A 384 -6.50 -2.00 39.00
N ILE A 385 -5.58 -2.43 38.12
CA ILE A 385 -5.61 -3.76 37.51
C ILE A 385 -4.98 -4.82 38.43
N SER A 386 -3.99 -4.44 39.24
CA SER A 386 -3.38 -5.36 40.21
C SER A 386 -4.35 -5.83 41.30
N ASN A 387 -5.32 -5.00 41.68
CA ASN A 387 -6.33 -5.37 42.69
C ASN A 387 -7.50 -6.18 42.10
N ALA A 388 -7.73 -6.12 40.78
CA ALA A 388 -8.78 -6.90 40.12
C ALA A 388 -8.35 -8.35 39.82
N ILE A 389 -7.05 -8.58 39.59
CA ILE A 389 -6.51 -9.91 39.24
C ILE A 389 -6.43 -10.84 40.46
N SER A 390 -6.27 -10.32 41.67
CA SER A 390 -6.26 -11.14 42.89
C SER A 390 -7.65 -11.63 43.30
N VAL A 391 -8.73 -10.95 42.87
CA VAL A 391 -10.12 -11.33 43.18
C VAL A 391 -10.67 -12.34 42.15
N GLY A 392 -10.16 -12.34 40.92
CA GLY A 392 -10.61 -13.23 39.84
C GLY A 392 -10.04 -14.66 39.87
N SER A 393 -8.94 -14.90 40.58
CA SER A 393 -8.27 -16.21 40.60
C SER A 393 -8.95 -17.24 41.53
N THR A 394 -9.73 -16.79 42.52
CA THR A 394 -10.46 -17.67 43.45
C THR A 394 -11.78 -18.23 42.90
N GLY A 395 -12.34 -17.65 41.83
CA GLY A 395 -13.60 -18.12 41.22
C GLY A 395 -13.43 -19.27 40.23
N LEU A 396 -12.28 -19.33 39.56
CA LEU A 396 -12.02 -20.29 38.48
C LEU A 396 -11.66 -21.71 38.99
N PHE A 397 -11.08 -21.83 40.18
CA PHE A 397 -10.78 -23.15 40.76
C PHE A 397 -12.01 -23.91 41.26
N ARG A 398 -13.10 -23.22 41.65
CA ARG A 398 -14.36 -23.89 42.06
C ARG A 398 -15.18 -24.42 40.89
N ALA A 399 -15.07 -23.82 39.71
CA ALA A 399 -15.77 -24.27 38.51
C ALA A 399 -15.15 -25.55 37.90
N PHE A 400 -13.90 -25.86 38.22
CA PHE A 400 -13.18 -27.01 37.66
C PHE A 400 -13.29 -28.29 38.50
N GLU A 401 -13.71 -28.20 39.77
CA GLU A 401 -14.01 -29.38 40.60
C GLU A 401 -15.45 -29.90 40.41
N GLY A 402 -16.42 -29.03 40.07
CA GLY A 402 -17.83 -29.41 39.89
C GLY A 402 -18.12 -30.26 38.65
N VAL A 403 -17.27 -30.20 37.62
CA VAL A 403 -17.48 -30.92 36.35
C VAL A 403 -16.86 -32.34 36.39
N ARG A 404 -16.03 -32.65 37.39
CA ARG A 404 -15.39 -33.97 37.51
C ARG A 404 -16.17 -34.97 38.36
N SER A 405 -17.23 -34.54 39.07
CA SER A 405 -18.12 -35.40 39.84
C SER A 405 -19.41 -35.82 39.11
N GLU A 406 -19.70 -35.29 37.92
CA GLU A 406 -20.89 -35.67 37.12
C GLU A 406 -20.59 -36.65 35.97
N VAL A 407 -19.33 -37.08 35.80
CA VAL A 407 -18.93 -38.08 34.79
C VAL A 407 -18.58 -39.45 35.42
N ALA A 408 -18.82 -39.61 36.72
CA ALA A 408 -18.69 -40.88 37.43
C ALA A 408 -19.88 -41.10 38.38
N ALA A 409 -21.07 -41.26 37.80
CA ALA A 409 -22.24 -41.89 38.42
C ALA A 409 -23.10 -42.56 37.34
#